data_AF-I0YXG4-F1
#
_entry.id   AF-I0YXG4-F1
#
_cell.length_a   1.000
_cell.length_b   1.000
_cell.length_c   1.000
_cell.angle_alpha   90.00
_cell.angle_beta   90.00
_cell.angle_gamma   90.00
#
_symmetry.space_group_name_H-M   'P 1'
#
loop_
_entity.id
_entity.type
_entity.pdbx_description
1 polymer ?
#
loop_
_entity_poly.entity_id
_entity_poly.type
_entity_poly.pdbx_seq_one_letter_code
_entity_poly.pdbx_strand_id
1 'polypeptide(L)'
;GLGVFAVQDLCEGQRLCEIPKTAVLSVQNTGIADILEQHRIRGGLGLIIAIMYELSIGKESFWHGYLEELHKREYLPLFWAEQERSLLQGTEAEHRPQEDEELTQEDFETHVPPLVEQHADRLRADSFTLESFRVAASWVASRAFGVDSFHGMSMVPLADIFNHKAAIVQFSDDYVVEPNCYEQDNSSEDGSSLASGQPSFIQAQCFLFFPSVLCMTADGEASEEEKEEEEPDVDISEQNGQGDAEETQGEHVRVQIIAASPVPKGQQVHNTYGELGNAELVVKYGFALRQNPFEAVLLDKRALTE
;
A
#
# COMPACT_ATOMS: atom_id res chain seq x y z
N GLY A 1 -4.85 4.54 -20.48
CA GLY A 1 -3.69 4.64 -19.58
C GLY A 1 -2.57 3.78 -20.10
N LEU A 2 -1.51 3.66 -19.32
CA LEU A 2 -0.47 2.64 -19.51
C LEU A 2 -0.99 1.26 -19.10
N GLY A 3 -0.31 0.19 -19.51
CA GLY A 3 -0.66 -1.17 -19.15
C GLY A 3 0.43 -2.15 -19.59
N VAL A 4 0.50 -3.30 -18.90
CA VAL A 4 1.51 -4.34 -19.15
C VAL A 4 0.90 -5.47 -19.96
N PHE A 5 1.54 -5.87 -21.05
CA PHE A 5 1.03 -6.92 -21.94
C PHE A 5 1.99 -8.10 -22.03
N ALA A 6 1.45 -9.31 -21.97
CA ALA A 6 2.22 -10.54 -22.08
C ALA A 6 2.79 -10.68 -23.50
N VAL A 7 4.12 -10.77 -23.63
CA VAL A 7 4.79 -10.97 -24.94
C VAL A 7 4.85 -12.44 -25.36
N GLN A 8 4.53 -13.34 -24.44
CA GLN A 8 4.43 -14.79 -24.59
C GLN A 8 3.37 -15.31 -23.62
N ASP A 9 2.97 -16.57 -23.76
CA ASP A 9 2.07 -17.19 -22.78
C ASP A 9 2.78 -17.27 -21.42
N LEU A 10 2.08 -16.86 -20.36
CA LEU A 10 2.55 -16.87 -18.98
C LEU A 10 1.82 -17.96 -18.21
N CYS A 11 2.57 -18.69 -17.37
CA CYS A 11 2.00 -19.67 -16.45
C CYS A 11 1.72 -19.04 -15.08
N GLU A 12 0.81 -19.65 -14.32
CA GLU A 12 0.63 -19.34 -12.90
C GLU A 12 1.93 -19.56 -12.12
N GLY A 13 2.20 -18.71 -11.14
CA GLY A 13 3.43 -18.69 -10.35
C GLY A 13 4.66 -18.18 -11.12
N GLN A 14 4.54 -17.88 -12.41
CA GLN A 14 5.67 -17.38 -13.19
C GLN A 14 6.07 -15.99 -12.70
N ARG A 15 7.34 -15.84 -12.31
CA ARG A 15 7.94 -14.55 -11.98
C ARG A 15 8.01 -13.65 -13.21
N LEU A 16 7.42 -12.48 -13.11
CA LEU A 16 7.31 -11.48 -14.17
C LEU A 16 8.45 -10.47 -14.11
N CYS A 17 8.73 -9.95 -12.91
CA CYS A 17 9.87 -9.07 -12.68
C CYS A 17 10.28 -9.06 -11.21
N GLU A 18 11.45 -8.48 -10.94
CA GLU A 18 11.95 -8.20 -9.61
C GLU A 18 12.42 -6.76 -9.51
N ILE A 19 12.06 -6.11 -8.42
CA ILE A 19 12.38 -4.71 -8.15
C ILE A 19 13.18 -4.69 -6.86
N PRO A 20 14.43 -4.21 -6.85
CA PRO A 20 15.18 -4.12 -5.60
C PRO A 20 14.46 -3.16 -4.65
N LYS A 21 14.38 -3.50 -3.36
CA LYS A 21 13.73 -2.66 -2.34
C LYS A 21 14.40 -1.28 -2.21
N THR A 22 15.68 -1.17 -2.58
CA THR A 22 16.38 0.12 -2.68
C THR A 22 15.85 1.04 -3.79
N ALA A 23 15.09 0.52 -4.76
CA ALA A 23 14.46 1.32 -5.81
C ALA A 23 13.00 1.73 -5.46
N VAL A 24 12.46 1.23 -4.36
CA VAL A 24 11.12 1.57 -3.87
C VAL A 24 11.15 2.96 -3.24
N LEU A 25 10.21 3.83 -3.57
CA LEU A 25 10.06 5.12 -2.91
C LEU A 25 9.24 4.93 -1.63
N SER A 26 9.92 5.03 -0.49
CA SER A 26 9.38 4.84 0.86
C SER A 26 9.88 5.94 1.80
N VAL A 27 9.31 6.00 3.01
CA VAL A 27 9.76 6.89 4.10
C VAL A 27 11.24 6.67 4.45
N GLN A 28 11.74 5.45 4.30
CA GLN A 28 13.08 5.02 4.69
C GLN A 28 14.11 5.30 3.59
N ASN A 29 13.68 5.27 2.32
CA ASN A 29 14.58 5.45 1.19
C ASN A 29 14.70 6.91 0.74
N THR A 30 13.75 7.78 1.07
CA THR A 30 13.79 9.19 0.67
C THR A 30 14.98 9.94 1.28
N GLY A 31 15.45 10.99 0.60
CA GLY A 31 16.54 11.85 1.08
C GLY A 31 16.23 12.66 2.34
N ILE A 32 15.02 12.56 2.90
CA ILE A 32 14.59 13.18 4.17
C ILE A 32 14.12 12.17 5.23
N ALA A 33 14.51 10.90 5.12
CA ALA A 33 14.13 9.85 6.06
C ALA A 33 14.45 10.23 7.52
N ASP A 34 15.59 10.89 7.75
CA ASP A 34 16.03 11.38 9.06
C ASP A 34 15.09 12.45 9.65
N ILE A 35 14.59 13.37 8.81
CA ILE A 35 13.62 14.39 9.21
C ILE A 35 12.28 13.75 9.57
N LEU A 36 11.81 12.81 8.74
CA LEU A 36 10.54 12.10 8.98
C LEU A 36 10.62 11.26 10.26
N GLU A 37 11.75 10.59 10.50
CA GLU A 37 12.00 9.83 11.72
C GLU A 37 12.05 10.73 12.97
N GLN A 38 12.77 11.85 12.91
CA GLN A 38 12.85 12.83 13.99
C GLN A 38 11.46 13.31 14.44
N HIS A 39 10.57 13.53 13.47
CA HIS A 39 9.20 14.00 13.70
C HIS A 39 8.18 12.87 13.86
N ARG A 40 8.63 11.60 13.84
CA ARG A 40 7.79 10.39 13.94
C ARG A 40 6.68 10.33 12.88
N ILE A 41 6.90 10.95 11.73
CA ILE A 41 5.95 10.94 10.61
C ILE A 41 6.14 9.64 9.84
N ARG A 42 5.12 8.77 9.84
CA ARG A 42 5.14 7.43 9.24
C ARG A 42 3.93 7.21 8.34
N GLY A 43 3.81 6.00 7.79
CA GLY A 43 2.67 5.59 6.98
C GLY A 43 2.50 6.43 5.72
N GLY A 44 1.25 6.59 5.28
CA GLY A 44 0.93 7.35 4.06
C GLY A 44 1.26 8.83 4.19
N LEU A 45 1.07 9.47 5.36
CA LEU A 45 1.49 10.86 5.56
C LEU A 45 2.99 11.04 5.32
N GLY A 46 3.82 10.15 5.88
CA GLY A 46 5.27 10.15 5.64
C GLY A 46 5.61 9.95 4.17
N LEU A 47 4.92 9.02 3.49
CA LEU A 47 5.12 8.77 2.06
C LEU A 47 4.71 9.98 1.19
N ILE A 48 3.62 10.67 1.54
CA ILE A 48 3.18 11.89 0.85
C ILE A 48 4.27 12.96 0.95
N ILE A 49 4.78 13.22 2.16
CA ILE A 49 5.83 14.22 2.38
C ILE A 49 7.14 13.81 1.70
N ALA A 50 7.49 12.51 1.70
CA ALA A 50 8.61 11.97 0.94
C ALA A 50 8.49 12.26 -0.56
N ILE A 51 7.33 11.98 -1.16
CA ILE A 51 7.05 12.27 -2.58
C ILE A 51 7.19 13.77 -2.86
N MET A 52 6.63 14.63 -2.00
CA MET A 52 6.74 16.09 -2.15
C MET A 52 8.20 16.55 -2.13
N TYR A 53 9.02 16.00 -1.23
CA TYR A 53 10.45 16.27 -1.19
C TYR A 53 11.16 15.83 -2.48
N GLU A 54 10.96 14.58 -2.90
CA GLU A 54 11.60 14.03 -4.10
C GLU A 54 11.21 14.82 -5.37
N LEU A 55 9.95 15.28 -5.46
CA LEU A 55 9.52 16.21 -6.51
C LEU A 55 10.26 17.55 -6.44
N SER A 56 10.44 18.12 -5.24
CA SER A 56 11.03 19.45 -5.03
C SER A 56 12.49 19.57 -5.46
N ILE A 57 13.24 18.45 -5.40
CA ILE A 57 14.64 18.37 -5.82
C ILE A 57 14.80 17.99 -7.30
N GLY A 58 13.70 17.65 -7.98
CA GLY A 58 13.65 17.43 -9.42
C GLY A 58 14.66 16.36 -9.88
N LYS A 59 15.56 16.73 -10.79
CA LYS A 59 16.56 15.81 -11.40
C LYS A 59 17.57 15.23 -10.41
N GLU A 60 17.68 15.78 -9.22
CA GLU A 60 18.53 15.24 -8.16
C GLU A 60 17.87 14.04 -7.46
N SER A 61 16.55 13.88 -7.59
CA SER A 61 15.85 12.70 -7.09
C SER A 61 16.21 11.45 -7.89
N PHE A 62 16.51 10.36 -7.18
CA PHE A 62 16.65 9.04 -7.79
C PHE A 62 15.40 8.62 -8.56
N TRP A 63 14.22 9.06 -8.10
CA TRP A 63 12.91 8.75 -8.70
C TRP A 63 12.45 9.78 -9.73
N HIS A 64 13.26 10.76 -10.13
CA HIS A 64 12.84 11.83 -11.04
C HIS A 64 12.15 11.30 -12.31
N GLY A 65 12.77 10.34 -13.00
CA GLY A 65 12.21 9.77 -14.22
C GLY A 65 10.94 8.95 -13.99
N TYR A 66 10.75 8.39 -12.80
CA TYR A 66 9.51 7.70 -12.44
C TYR A 66 8.39 8.71 -12.14
N LEU A 67 8.67 9.72 -11.33
CA LEU A 67 7.70 10.75 -10.93
C LEU A 67 7.29 11.66 -12.10
N GLU A 68 8.17 11.91 -13.08
CA GLU A 68 7.86 12.69 -14.29
C GLU A 68 6.87 11.97 -15.22
N GLU A 69 6.88 10.64 -15.24
CA GLU A 69 5.98 9.81 -16.06
C GLU A 69 4.58 9.65 -15.43
N LEU A 70 4.42 9.98 -14.15
CA LEU A 70 3.11 9.96 -13.50
C LEU A 70 2.20 11.04 -14.10
N HIS A 71 0.91 10.75 -14.18
CA HIS A 71 -0.07 11.78 -14.52
C HIS A 71 0.02 12.92 -13.50
N LYS A 72 -0.25 14.15 -13.94
CA LYS A 72 -0.23 15.35 -13.07
C LYS A 72 -0.94 15.16 -11.72
N ARG A 73 -2.03 14.38 -11.73
CA ARG A 73 -2.76 13.86 -10.57
C ARG A 73 -3.68 12.74 -11.02
N GLU A 74 -4.16 11.93 -10.10
CA GLU A 74 -5.26 11.01 -10.39
C GLU A 74 -6.61 11.74 -10.39
N TYR A 75 -7.57 11.26 -11.19
CA TYR A 75 -8.90 11.88 -11.32
C TYR A 75 -9.87 11.41 -10.22
N LEU A 76 -9.46 11.59 -8.97
CA LEU A 76 -10.26 11.20 -7.81
C LEU A 76 -11.40 12.19 -7.54
N PRO A 77 -12.51 11.77 -6.91
CA PRO A 77 -13.60 12.63 -6.49
C PRO A 77 -13.18 13.86 -5.67
N LEU A 78 -12.06 13.75 -4.94
CA LEU A 78 -11.40 14.87 -4.26
C LEU A 78 -11.16 16.08 -5.18
N PHE A 79 -10.89 15.86 -6.47
CA PHE A 79 -10.62 16.91 -7.45
C PHE A 79 -11.81 17.29 -8.32
N TRP A 80 -12.96 16.64 -8.12
CA TRP A 80 -14.16 16.88 -8.91
C TRP A 80 -14.79 18.22 -8.56
N ALA A 81 -15.40 18.87 -9.56
CA ALA A 81 -16.24 20.03 -9.33
C ALA A 81 -17.49 19.64 -8.54
N GLU A 82 -18.12 20.62 -7.87
CA GLU A 82 -19.33 20.39 -7.08
C GLU A 82 -20.46 19.70 -7.89
N GLN A 83 -20.62 20.06 -9.17
CA GLN A 83 -21.61 19.43 -10.03
C GLN A 83 -21.31 17.96 -10.31
N GLU A 84 -20.04 17.59 -10.43
CA GLU A 84 -19.62 16.19 -10.60
C GLU A 84 -19.77 15.42 -9.29
N ARG A 85 -19.41 16.01 -8.14
CA ARG A 85 -19.63 15.41 -6.81
C ARG A 85 -21.11 15.13 -6.55
N SER A 86 -22.02 15.97 -7.06
CA SER A 86 -23.47 15.73 -6.93
C SER A 86 -23.96 14.42 -7.59
N LEU A 87 -23.19 13.85 -8.53
CA LEU A 87 -23.51 12.55 -9.14
C LEU A 87 -23.29 11.36 -8.19
N LEU A 88 -22.59 11.57 -7.06
CA LEU A 88 -22.39 10.56 -6.01
C LEU A 88 -23.53 10.55 -4.98
N GLN A 89 -24.49 11.47 -5.08
CA GLN A 89 -25.61 11.55 -4.14
C GLN A 89 -26.41 10.24 -4.11
N GLY A 90 -26.65 9.73 -2.90
CA GLY A 90 -27.33 8.46 -2.64
C GLY A 90 -26.45 7.22 -2.77
N THR A 91 -25.15 7.38 -3.02
CA THR A 91 -24.17 6.28 -3.02
C THR A 91 -23.36 6.28 -1.72
N GLU A 92 -22.68 5.18 -1.43
CA GLU A 92 -21.74 5.06 -0.31
C GLU A 92 -20.55 6.03 -0.44
N ALA A 93 -20.33 6.58 -1.64
CA ALA A 93 -19.30 7.57 -1.92
C ALA A 93 -19.78 9.03 -1.76
N GLU A 94 -21.04 9.30 -1.35
CA GLU A 94 -21.60 10.66 -1.32
C GLU A 94 -20.76 11.66 -0.50
N HIS A 95 -20.40 11.28 0.72
CA HIS A 95 -19.71 12.18 1.65
C HIS A 95 -18.18 12.07 1.59
N ARG A 96 -17.67 10.98 1.00
CA ARG A 96 -16.25 10.64 0.93
C ARG A 96 -15.36 11.77 0.37
N PRO A 97 -15.71 12.49 -0.72
CA PRO A 97 -14.85 13.54 -1.26
C PRO A 97 -14.69 14.73 -0.31
N GLN A 98 -15.75 15.06 0.45
CA GLN A 98 -15.74 16.14 1.42
C GLN A 98 -14.92 15.76 2.66
N GLU A 99 -15.14 14.55 3.18
CA GLU A 99 -14.35 13.98 4.27
C GLU A 99 -12.85 13.93 3.92
N ASP A 100 -12.51 13.40 2.74
CA ASP A 100 -11.13 13.32 2.28
C ASP A 100 -10.52 14.72 2.12
N GLU A 101 -11.29 15.73 1.68
CA GLU A 101 -10.84 17.12 1.56
C GLU A 101 -10.54 17.76 2.92
N GLU A 102 -11.43 17.56 3.90
CA GLU A 102 -11.28 18.09 5.26
C GLU A 102 -10.08 17.46 5.97
N LEU A 103 -9.96 16.13 5.92
CA LEU A 103 -8.82 15.42 6.50
C LEU A 103 -7.51 15.81 5.82
N THR A 104 -7.52 16.01 4.50
CA THR A 104 -6.29 16.37 3.75
C THR A 104 -5.83 17.77 4.15
N GLN A 105 -6.78 18.67 4.37
CA GLN A 105 -6.50 20.01 4.86
C GLN A 105 -5.90 19.96 6.27
N GLU A 106 -6.53 19.20 7.17
CA GLU A 106 -6.11 19.08 8.56
C GLU A 106 -4.70 18.48 8.67
N ASP A 107 -4.42 17.37 7.98
CA ASP A 107 -3.11 16.73 7.94
C ASP A 107 -2.04 17.69 7.41
N PHE A 108 -2.36 18.42 6.33
CA PHE A 108 -1.44 19.39 5.77
C PHE A 108 -1.12 20.50 6.77
N GLU A 109 -2.13 21.19 7.30
CA GLU A 109 -1.95 22.33 8.21
C GLU A 109 -1.25 21.95 9.51
N THR A 110 -1.52 20.75 10.02
CA THR A 110 -0.96 20.26 11.27
C THR A 110 0.51 19.87 11.12
N HIS A 111 0.88 19.20 10.03
CA HIS A 111 2.20 18.57 9.92
C HIS A 111 3.17 19.30 8.98
N VAL A 112 2.70 19.84 7.85
CA VAL A 112 3.60 20.28 6.78
C VAL A 112 4.23 21.67 7.05
N PRO A 113 3.47 22.75 7.33
CA PRO A 113 4.06 24.05 7.60
C PRO A 113 5.06 24.05 8.76
N PRO A 114 4.79 23.41 9.93
CA PRO A 114 5.77 23.35 11.01
C PRO A 114 7.05 22.60 10.64
N LEU A 115 6.92 21.51 9.87
CA LEU A 115 8.06 20.73 9.40
C LEU A 115 8.95 21.55 8.45
N VAL A 116 8.33 22.26 7.51
CA VAL A 116 9.01 23.13 6.54
C VAL A 116 9.69 24.31 7.23
N GLU A 117 9.05 24.93 8.23
CA GLU A 117 9.66 26.02 8.99
C GLU A 117 10.90 25.58 9.76
N GLN A 118 10.86 24.39 10.38
CA GLN A 118 11.98 23.86 11.16
C GLN A 118 13.16 23.37 10.31
N HIS A 119 12.89 22.92 9.08
CA HIS A 119 13.89 22.32 8.18
C HIS A 119 14.00 23.08 6.84
N ALA A 120 13.88 24.42 6.90
CA ALA A 120 13.85 25.29 5.72
C ALA A 120 15.16 25.27 4.89
N ASP A 121 16.25 24.73 5.44
CA ASP A 121 17.51 24.49 4.73
C ASP A 121 17.44 23.32 3.74
N ARG A 122 16.53 22.36 3.96
CA ARG A 122 16.34 21.16 3.13
C ARG A 122 14.96 21.10 2.46
N LEU A 123 13.94 21.68 3.07
CA LEU A 123 12.56 21.68 2.58
C LEU A 123 12.22 23.04 1.96
N ARG A 124 11.94 23.05 0.64
CA ARG A 124 11.64 24.29 -0.08
C ARG A 124 10.15 24.64 0.06
N ALA A 125 9.85 25.70 0.81
CA ALA A 125 8.47 26.10 1.11
C ALA A 125 7.56 26.30 -0.11
N ASP A 126 8.11 26.72 -1.26
CA ASP A 126 7.38 26.87 -2.52
C ASP A 126 6.89 25.54 -3.12
N SER A 127 7.52 24.43 -2.72
CA SER A 127 7.22 23.07 -3.17
C SER A 127 6.31 22.32 -2.20
N PHE A 128 6.13 22.83 -0.97
CA PHE A 128 5.29 22.23 0.07
C PHE A 128 3.99 23.00 0.24
N THR A 129 3.16 22.98 -0.80
CA THR A 129 1.82 23.59 -0.81
C THR A 129 0.73 22.55 -0.60
N LEU A 130 -0.47 22.99 -0.22
CA LEU A 130 -1.64 22.12 -0.13
C LEU A 130 -1.95 21.41 -1.46
N GLU A 131 -1.77 22.09 -2.61
CA GLU A 131 -2.02 21.48 -3.91
C GLU A 131 -1.02 20.35 -4.20
N SER A 132 0.27 20.57 -3.94
CA SER A 132 1.27 19.50 -4.06
C SER A 132 1.03 18.34 -3.10
N PHE A 133 0.51 18.62 -1.90
CA PHE A 133 0.13 17.59 -0.93
C PHE A 133 -1.04 16.76 -1.45
N ARG A 134 -2.11 17.40 -1.95
CA ARG A 134 -3.26 16.73 -2.58
C ARG A 134 -2.84 15.86 -3.77
N VAL A 135 -1.95 16.37 -4.63
CA VAL A 135 -1.41 15.61 -5.77
C VAL A 135 -0.67 14.36 -5.28
N ALA A 136 0.27 14.50 -4.35
CA ALA A 136 1.02 13.38 -3.80
C ALA A 136 0.10 12.37 -3.08
N ALA A 137 -0.87 12.85 -2.31
CA ALA A 137 -1.90 12.01 -1.68
C ALA A 137 -2.70 11.20 -2.70
N SER A 138 -3.05 11.80 -3.84
CA SER A 138 -3.76 11.10 -4.92
C SER A 138 -2.94 9.96 -5.54
N TRP A 139 -1.62 10.13 -5.64
CA TRP A 139 -0.74 9.06 -6.11
C TRP A 139 -0.61 7.97 -5.05
N VAL A 140 -0.43 8.33 -3.78
CA VAL A 140 -0.35 7.34 -2.69
C VAL A 140 -1.63 6.49 -2.62
N ALA A 141 -2.80 7.13 -2.67
CA ALA A 141 -4.10 6.45 -2.60
C ALA A 141 -4.31 5.41 -3.72
N SER A 142 -3.75 5.67 -4.90
CA SER A 142 -4.00 4.88 -6.12
C SER A 142 -2.88 3.89 -6.48
N ARG A 143 -1.67 4.09 -5.94
CA ARG A 143 -0.45 3.40 -6.41
C ARG A 143 0.44 2.84 -5.30
N ALA A 144 0.21 3.19 -4.04
CA ALA A 144 1.05 2.69 -2.95
C ALA A 144 0.72 1.24 -2.59
N PHE A 145 1.75 0.50 -2.18
CA PHE A 145 1.70 -0.88 -1.71
C PHE A 145 2.30 -0.98 -0.31
N GLY A 146 1.80 -1.91 0.50
CA GLY A 146 2.57 -2.40 1.64
C GLY A 146 3.69 -3.31 1.16
N VAL A 147 4.94 -2.97 1.45
CA VAL A 147 6.11 -3.73 0.99
C VAL A 147 6.61 -4.72 2.04
N ASP A 148 6.93 -4.23 3.24
CA ASP A 148 7.30 -5.02 4.42
C ASP A 148 7.24 -4.14 5.68
N SER A 149 7.61 -4.69 6.84
CA SER A 149 7.62 -3.95 8.12
C SER A 149 8.62 -2.79 8.15
N PHE A 150 9.68 -2.85 7.34
CA PHE A 150 10.69 -1.80 7.29
C PHE A 150 10.27 -0.65 6.38
N HIS A 151 9.84 -0.94 5.14
CA HIS A 151 9.46 0.05 4.14
C HIS A 151 8.03 0.56 4.30
N GLY A 152 7.15 -0.24 4.92
CA GLY A 152 5.74 0.08 5.09
C GLY A 152 5.02 0.37 3.76
N MET A 153 4.19 1.41 3.77
CA MET A 153 3.54 1.96 2.57
C MET A 153 4.59 2.59 1.64
N SER A 154 4.57 2.22 0.37
CA SER A 154 5.57 2.65 -0.60
C SER A 154 5.05 2.71 -2.03
N MET A 155 5.62 3.60 -2.84
CA MET A 155 5.45 3.57 -4.29
C MET A 155 6.50 2.63 -4.88
N VAL A 156 6.05 1.64 -5.64
CA VAL A 156 6.92 0.60 -6.22
C VAL A 156 6.96 0.82 -7.74
N PRO A 157 8.01 1.49 -8.28
CA PRO A 157 8.11 1.73 -9.71
C PRO A 157 7.98 0.43 -10.51
N LEU A 158 7.33 0.49 -11.69
CA LEU A 158 6.93 -0.65 -12.52
C LEU A 158 5.78 -1.49 -11.97
N ALA A 159 5.62 -1.67 -10.65
CA ALA A 159 4.51 -2.45 -10.10
C ALA A 159 3.18 -1.69 -10.19
N ASP A 160 3.21 -0.37 -10.06
CA ASP A 160 2.04 0.51 -10.07
C ASP A 160 1.47 0.81 -11.47
N ILE A 161 2.05 0.25 -12.53
CA ILE A 161 1.56 0.38 -13.92
C ILE A 161 0.58 -0.73 -14.31
N PHE A 162 0.47 -1.79 -13.48
CA PHE A 162 -0.44 -2.91 -13.70
C PHE A 162 -1.86 -2.50 -13.33
N ASN A 163 -2.75 -2.44 -14.33
CA ASN A 163 -4.15 -2.07 -14.11
C ASN A 163 -4.91 -3.12 -13.30
N HIS A 164 -5.95 -2.67 -12.60
CA HIS A 164 -6.85 -3.54 -11.84
C HIS A 164 -7.63 -4.51 -12.73
N LYS A 165 -7.87 -5.71 -12.21
CA LYS A 165 -8.99 -6.55 -12.61
C LYS A 165 -9.62 -7.18 -11.37
N ALA A 166 -10.94 -7.02 -11.21
CA ALA A 166 -11.67 -7.81 -10.22
C ALA A 166 -11.66 -9.28 -10.68
N ALA A 167 -11.04 -10.13 -9.88
CA ALA A 167 -11.00 -11.56 -10.12
C ALA A 167 -11.34 -12.26 -8.80
N ILE A 168 -12.29 -13.20 -8.85
CA ILE A 168 -12.54 -14.13 -7.75
C ILE A 168 -11.45 -15.19 -7.87
N VAL A 169 -10.55 -15.25 -6.89
CA VAL A 169 -9.62 -16.37 -6.77
C VAL A 169 -10.41 -17.51 -6.13
N GLN A 170 -10.84 -18.48 -6.94
CA GLN A 170 -11.38 -19.73 -6.42
C GLN A 170 -10.21 -20.57 -5.92
N PHE A 171 -10.01 -20.55 -4.61
CA PHE A 171 -9.11 -21.50 -3.98
C PHE A 171 -9.70 -22.92 -4.11
N SER A 172 -8.86 -23.93 -4.33
CA SER A 172 -9.30 -25.32 -4.33
C SER A 172 -9.87 -25.71 -2.97
N ASP A 173 -10.78 -26.71 -2.91
CA ASP A 173 -11.39 -27.18 -1.66
C ASP A 173 -10.36 -27.59 -0.57
N ASP A 174 -9.11 -27.86 -0.97
CA ASP A 174 -7.99 -28.22 -0.08
C ASP A 174 -7.18 -27.01 0.43
N TYR A 175 -7.54 -25.79 0.02
CA TYR A 175 -6.84 -24.56 0.42
C TYR A 175 -7.40 -24.06 1.75
N VAL A 176 -6.69 -24.37 2.84
CA VAL A 176 -7.00 -23.84 4.17
C VAL A 176 -6.49 -22.41 4.23
N VAL A 177 -7.38 -21.44 4.08
CA VAL A 177 -7.13 -20.10 4.60
C VAL A 177 -7.10 -20.27 6.12
N GLU A 178 -5.92 -20.11 6.74
CA GLU A 178 -5.88 -20.09 8.20
C GLU A 178 -6.85 -19.02 8.68
N PRO A 179 -7.86 -19.40 9.49
CA PRO A 179 -8.75 -18.41 10.04
C PRO A 179 -7.90 -17.47 10.88
N ASN A 180 -7.92 -16.20 10.49
CA ASN A 180 -7.59 -15.05 11.29
C ASN A 180 -7.31 -15.37 12.76
N CYS A 181 -6.09 -15.09 13.23
CA CYS A 181 -5.68 -15.20 14.63
C CYS A 181 -6.34 -14.12 15.50
N TYR A 182 -7.66 -14.14 15.56
CA TYR A 182 -8.48 -13.42 16.52
C TYR A 182 -9.72 -14.27 16.82
N GLU A 183 -9.46 -15.44 17.39
CA GLU A 183 -10.43 -16.07 18.28
C GLU A 183 -9.95 -15.88 19.72
N GLN A 184 -10.86 -15.35 20.53
CA GLN A 184 -10.71 -15.12 21.96
C GLN A 184 -10.15 -16.36 22.67
N ASP A 185 -9.07 -16.15 23.41
CA ASP A 185 -8.58 -17.05 24.44
C ASP A 185 -9.73 -17.52 25.34
N ASN A 186 -10.07 -18.80 25.23
CA ASN A 186 -10.60 -19.59 26.34
C ASN A 186 -9.88 -20.93 26.35
N SER A 187 -8.93 -21.01 27.27
CA SER A 187 -8.10 -22.16 27.63
C SER A 187 -8.81 -23.52 27.62
N SER A 188 -8.19 -24.54 27.02
CA SER A 188 -7.82 -25.79 27.71
C SER A 188 -6.89 -26.65 26.86
N GLU A 189 -5.86 -27.19 27.52
CA GLU A 189 -4.76 -28.01 27.01
C GLU A 189 -5.20 -29.31 26.33
N ASP A 190 -4.56 -29.71 25.21
CA ASP A 190 -3.83 -30.99 25.09
C ASP A 190 -3.15 -31.19 23.72
N GLY A 191 -1.87 -31.59 23.75
CA GLY A 191 -1.33 -32.72 22.96
C GLY A 191 -1.02 -32.59 21.46
N SER A 192 0.26 -32.30 21.16
CA SER A 192 1.12 -32.89 20.09
C SER A 192 0.62 -33.06 18.63
N SER A 193 1.34 -32.47 17.66
CA SER A 193 2.12 -33.24 16.67
C SER A 193 3.04 -32.33 15.82
N LEU A 194 4.22 -32.85 15.46
CA LEU A 194 5.16 -32.26 14.51
C LEU A 194 4.56 -32.24 13.09
N ALA A 195 4.67 -31.11 12.38
CA ALA A 195 4.70 -31.08 10.92
C ALA A 195 5.54 -29.91 10.38
N SER A 196 6.65 -30.29 9.74
CA SER A 196 7.40 -29.64 8.66
C SER A 196 7.11 -28.16 8.33
N GLY A 197 8.11 -27.32 8.56
CA GLY A 197 8.17 -25.96 8.02
C GLY A 197 8.16 -25.93 6.49
N GLN A 198 7.33 -25.05 5.95
CA GLN A 198 7.37 -24.61 4.56
C GLN A 198 7.64 -23.10 4.54
N PRO A 199 8.37 -22.60 3.52
CA PRO A 199 8.73 -21.19 3.45
C PRO A 199 7.47 -20.35 3.21
N SER A 200 7.34 -19.27 3.97
CA SER A 200 6.29 -18.27 3.86
C SER A 200 6.38 -17.56 2.51
N PHE A 201 5.57 -17.98 1.55
CA PHE A 201 5.37 -17.26 0.29
C PHE A 201 4.51 -16.03 0.56
N ILE A 202 5.11 -14.84 0.53
CA ILE A 202 4.36 -13.58 0.52
C ILE A 202 3.76 -13.42 -0.87
N GLN A 203 2.58 -13.99 -1.07
CA GLN A 203 1.66 -13.47 -2.07
C GLN A 203 1.39 -12.02 -1.63
N ALA A 204 1.72 -11.04 -2.46
CA ALA A 204 1.38 -9.64 -2.21
C ALA A 204 -0.14 -9.48 -2.31
N GLN A 205 -0.86 -10.04 -1.33
CA GLN A 205 -2.23 -9.67 -1.03
C GLN A 205 -2.13 -8.25 -0.49
N CYS A 206 -2.53 -7.29 -1.32
CA CYS A 206 -2.83 -5.93 -0.89
C CYS A 206 -3.96 -6.00 0.14
N PHE A 207 -3.61 -6.24 1.41
CA PHE A 207 -4.51 -6.07 2.55
C PHE A 207 -4.68 -4.57 2.78
N LEU A 208 -5.60 -4.00 2.04
CA LEU A 208 -5.95 -2.59 2.08
C LEU A 208 -7.31 -2.44 2.77
N PHE A 209 -7.39 -2.78 4.07
CA PHE A 209 -8.52 -2.34 4.89
C PHE A 209 -8.28 -0.88 5.28
N PHE A 210 -8.84 0.04 4.50
CA PHE A 210 -8.82 1.46 4.84
C PHE A 210 -10.24 1.90 5.22
N PRO A 211 -10.48 2.30 6.47
CA PRO A 211 -11.61 3.17 6.78
C PRO A 211 -11.20 4.58 6.32
N SER A 212 -11.68 5.01 5.16
CA SER A 212 -11.32 6.29 4.52
C SER A 212 -9.88 6.37 3.97
N VAL A 213 -9.69 7.07 2.83
CA VAL A 213 -8.38 7.33 2.22
C VAL A 213 -7.45 8.11 3.16
N LEU A 214 -8.00 8.70 4.22
CA LEU A 214 -7.32 9.67 5.06
C LEU A 214 -7.50 9.50 6.57
N CYS A 215 -7.89 8.32 7.07
CA CYS A 215 -7.66 8.04 8.50
C CYS A 215 -6.15 7.76 8.72
N MET A 216 -5.33 8.80 8.58
CA MET A 216 -3.88 8.80 8.68
C MET A 216 -3.47 9.51 9.98
N THR A 217 -3.97 9.05 11.14
CA THR A 217 -3.57 9.67 12.40
C THR A 217 -2.07 9.53 12.63
N ALA A 218 -1.41 10.65 12.90
CA ALA A 218 0.02 10.72 13.26
C ALA A 218 0.31 10.24 14.70
N ASP A 219 -0.69 9.76 15.43
CA ASP A 219 -0.53 9.30 16.81
C ASP A 219 -0.43 7.78 16.88
N GLY A 220 0.77 7.34 17.25
CA GLY A 220 0.94 6.08 17.95
C GLY A 220 0.26 6.17 19.31
N GLU A 221 -1.00 5.77 19.40
CA GLU A 221 -1.46 5.09 20.59
C GLU A 221 -1.10 3.62 20.42
N ALA A 222 0.11 3.30 20.91
CA ALA A 222 0.41 1.96 21.35
C ALA A 222 -0.67 1.57 22.37
N SER A 223 -1.61 0.72 21.99
CA SER A 223 -2.19 -0.18 22.98
C SER A 223 -1.03 -1.03 23.48
N GLU A 224 -0.59 -0.75 24.71
CA GLU A 224 0.37 -1.55 25.46
C GLU A 224 -0.04 -3.02 25.38
N GLU A 225 0.70 -3.81 24.59
CA GLU A 225 0.88 -5.26 24.74
C GLU A 225 1.96 -5.75 23.76
N GLU A 226 3.16 -5.12 23.84
CA GLU A 226 4.38 -5.78 23.35
C GLU A 226 4.74 -6.86 24.39
N LYS A 227 4.36 -8.12 24.12
CA LYS A 227 5.04 -9.25 24.74
C LYS A 227 6.41 -9.38 24.08
N GLU A 228 7.44 -8.98 24.81
CA GLU A 228 8.82 -9.40 24.54
C GLU A 228 8.84 -10.94 24.57
N GLU A 229 8.93 -11.58 23.40
CA GLU A 229 9.38 -12.95 23.32
C GLU A 229 10.91 -12.95 23.42
N GLU A 230 11.42 -13.26 24.61
CA GLU A 230 12.83 -13.58 24.81
C GLU A 230 13.19 -14.82 23.95
N GLU A 231 14.00 -14.62 22.92
CA GLU A 231 14.70 -15.70 22.22
C GLU A 231 15.60 -16.45 23.23
N PRO A 232 15.59 -17.80 23.27
CA PRO A 232 16.45 -18.53 24.17
C PRO A 232 17.92 -18.45 23.71
N ASP A 233 18.83 -18.14 24.64
CA ASP A 233 20.28 -18.19 24.44
C ASP A 233 20.71 -19.55 23.86
N VAL A 234 21.07 -19.58 22.56
CA VAL A 234 21.71 -20.74 21.93
C VAL A 234 23.22 -20.58 22.03
N ASP A 235 23.80 -21.38 22.91
CA ASP A 235 25.24 -21.54 23.14
C ASP A 235 25.97 -21.97 21.83
N ILE A 236 26.74 -21.05 21.25
CA ILE A 236 27.55 -21.32 20.04
C ILE A 236 28.81 -22.08 20.47
N SER A 237 28.73 -23.40 20.42
CA SER A 237 29.93 -24.24 20.33
C SER A 237 30.26 -24.53 18.87
N GLU A 238 31.44 -24.08 18.44
CA GLU A 238 32.01 -24.24 17.11
C GLU A 238 32.04 -25.72 16.67
N GLN A 239 31.38 -26.05 15.56
CA GLN A 239 31.81 -27.15 14.70
C GLN A 239 31.72 -26.75 13.22
N ASN A 240 32.90 -26.70 12.60
CA ASN A 240 33.14 -26.50 11.18
C ASN A 240 32.36 -27.48 10.31
N GLY A 241 31.56 -26.95 9.38
CA GLY A 241 30.99 -27.70 8.27
C GLY A 241 30.81 -26.78 7.05
N GLN A 242 31.71 -26.90 6.08
CA GLN A 242 31.59 -26.28 4.76
C GLN A 242 30.36 -26.81 4.03
N GLY A 243 29.43 -25.91 3.66
CA GLY A 243 28.29 -26.21 2.82
C GLY A 243 27.62 -24.92 2.33
N ASP A 244 27.88 -24.59 1.07
CA ASP A 244 27.16 -23.71 0.13
C ASP A 244 25.97 -22.92 0.71
N ALA A 245 26.24 -21.69 1.17
CA ALA A 245 25.23 -20.70 1.56
C ALA A 245 25.36 -19.46 0.66
N GLU A 246 24.83 -19.52 -0.57
CA GLU A 246 24.86 -18.35 -1.47
C GLU A 246 23.55 -18.03 -2.20
N GLU A 247 22.42 -18.74 -1.95
CA GLU A 247 21.18 -18.49 -2.71
C GLU A 247 19.97 -17.92 -1.93
N THR A 248 19.98 -17.84 -0.60
CA THR A 248 18.77 -17.45 0.18
C THR A 248 18.74 -16.02 0.72
N GLN A 249 19.83 -15.24 0.64
CA GLN A 249 19.84 -13.85 1.13
C GLN A 249 19.29 -12.83 0.12
N GLY A 250 19.14 -13.20 -1.16
CA GLY A 250 18.73 -12.27 -2.22
C GLY A 250 17.22 -11.99 -2.28
N GLU A 251 16.38 -12.94 -1.83
CA GLU A 251 14.91 -12.85 -1.97
C GLU A 251 14.30 -11.80 -1.04
N HIS A 252 14.82 -11.66 0.18
CA HIS A 252 14.33 -10.65 1.14
C HIS A 252 14.66 -9.19 0.75
N VAL A 253 15.48 -8.97 -0.28
CA VAL A 253 15.93 -7.64 -0.72
C VAL A 253 15.13 -7.12 -1.93
N ARG A 254 14.20 -7.92 -2.48
CA ARG A 254 13.46 -7.58 -3.69
C ARG A 254 11.96 -7.70 -3.49
N VAL A 255 11.21 -6.89 -4.23
CA VAL A 255 9.78 -7.08 -4.48
C VAL A 255 9.66 -7.92 -5.75
N GLN A 256 8.96 -9.04 -5.67
CA GLN A 256 8.70 -9.91 -6.82
C GLN A 256 7.27 -9.73 -7.31
N ILE A 257 7.10 -9.60 -8.63
CA ILE A 257 5.78 -9.66 -9.25
C ILE A 257 5.64 -11.03 -9.91
N ILE A 258 4.61 -11.78 -9.52
CA ILE A 258 4.32 -13.12 -10.03
C ILE A 258 2.96 -13.15 -10.71
N ALA A 259 2.81 -13.98 -11.75
CA ALA A 259 1.52 -14.22 -12.37
C ALA A 259 0.64 -15.05 -11.44
N ALA A 260 -0.47 -14.47 -10.97
CA ALA A 260 -1.44 -15.18 -10.14
C ALA A 260 -2.31 -16.19 -10.91
N SER A 261 -2.29 -16.16 -12.25
CA SER A 261 -2.99 -17.11 -13.12
C SER A 261 -2.37 -17.11 -14.51
N PRO A 262 -2.66 -18.11 -15.38
CA PRO A 262 -2.13 -18.12 -16.74
C PRO A 262 -2.62 -16.92 -17.56
N VAL A 263 -1.71 -16.29 -18.31
CA VAL A 263 -2.03 -15.13 -19.18
C VAL A 263 -1.58 -15.42 -20.62
N PRO A 264 -2.49 -15.53 -21.59
CA PRO A 264 -2.12 -15.74 -22.99
C PRO A 264 -1.31 -14.58 -23.56
N LYS A 265 -0.45 -14.88 -24.53
CA LYS A 265 0.29 -13.88 -25.31
C LYS A 265 -0.65 -12.81 -25.89
N GLY A 266 -0.26 -11.56 -25.72
CA GLY A 266 -0.98 -10.38 -26.19
C GLY A 266 -2.09 -9.91 -25.24
N GLN A 267 -2.41 -10.67 -24.18
CA GLN A 267 -3.34 -10.21 -23.15
C GLN A 267 -2.63 -9.29 -22.16
N GLN A 268 -3.42 -8.38 -21.57
CA GLN A 268 -2.93 -7.52 -20.50
C GLN A 268 -2.75 -8.33 -19.21
N VAL A 269 -1.65 -8.08 -18.52
CA VAL A 269 -1.42 -8.56 -17.16
C VAL A 269 -2.03 -7.56 -16.19
N HIS A 270 -2.86 -8.06 -15.29
CA HIS A 270 -3.59 -7.24 -14.33
C HIS A 270 -3.10 -7.50 -12.92
N ASN A 271 -3.18 -6.47 -12.08
CA ASN A 271 -3.06 -6.59 -10.64
C ASN A 271 -4.46 -6.67 -9.99
N THR A 272 -4.52 -7.16 -8.75
CA THR A 272 -5.74 -7.14 -7.91
C THR A 272 -5.54 -6.12 -6.80
N TYR A 273 -6.38 -5.10 -6.75
CA TYR A 273 -6.28 -4.01 -5.75
C TYR A 273 -6.99 -4.38 -4.43
N GLY A 274 -7.51 -5.61 -4.36
CA GLY A 274 -8.40 -6.10 -3.32
C GLY A 274 -9.81 -6.38 -3.85
N GLU A 275 -10.64 -6.89 -2.95
CA GLU A 275 -12.06 -7.16 -3.16
C GLU A 275 -12.89 -5.90 -2.90
N LEU A 276 -12.77 -4.92 -3.80
CA LEU A 276 -13.32 -3.57 -3.59
C LEU A 276 -14.62 -3.33 -4.35
N GLY A 277 -15.64 -2.80 -3.66
CA GLY A 277 -16.88 -2.29 -4.26
C GLY A 277 -16.66 -1.01 -5.08
N ASN A 278 -17.64 -0.60 -5.88
CA ASN A 278 -17.46 0.54 -6.78
C ASN A 278 -17.31 1.88 -6.07
N ALA A 279 -17.94 2.06 -4.90
CA ALA A 279 -17.75 3.27 -4.11
C ALA A 279 -16.27 3.47 -3.75
N GLU A 280 -15.60 2.40 -3.33
CA GLU A 280 -14.18 2.42 -2.97
C GLU A 280 -13.28 2.59 -4.21
N LEU A 281 -13.60 1.91 -5.31
CA LEU A 281 -12.86 2.03 -6.56
C LEU A 281 -12.91 3.45 -7.13
N VAL A 282 -14.07 4.11 -7.05
CA VAL A 282 -14.24 5.49 -7.51
C VAL A 282 -13.43 6.44 -6.64
N VAL A 283 -13.53 6.31 -5.33
CA VAL A 283 -12.87 7.23 -4.38
C VAL A 283 -11.34 7.11 -4.45
N LYS A 284 -10.79 5.88 -4.50
CA LYS A 284 -9.34 5.65 -4.48
C LYS A 284 -8.65 5.66 -5.84
N TYR A 285 -9.36 5.23 -6.88
CA TYR A 285 -8.74 4.97 -8.18
C TYR A 285 -9.43 5.69 -9.34
N GLY A 286 -10.53 6.41 -9.10
CA GLY A 286 -11.22 7.21 -10.12
C GLY A 286 -11.93 6.39 -11.20
N PHE A 287 -12.27 5.12 -10.94
CA PHE A 287 -13.02 4.29 -11.88
C PHE A 287 -14.04 3.38 -11.18
N ALA A 288 -15.02 2.88 -11.95
CA ALA A 288 -15.97 1.88 -11.50
C ALA A 288 -16.03 0.72 -12.51
N LEU A 289 -16.36 -0.48 -12.04
CA LEU A 289 -16.56 -1.66 -12.85
C LEU A 289 -18.05 -1.86 -13.16
N ARG A 290 -18.38 -2.11 -14.43
CA ARG A 290 -19.77 -2.37 -14.84
C ARG A 290 -20.36 -3.65 -14.23
N GLN A 291 -19.51 -4.64 -13.98
CA GLN A 291 -19.85 -5.91 -13.37
C GLN A 291 -18.82 -6.16 -12.27
N ASN A 292 -19.09 -5.62 -11.08
CA ASN A 292 -18.21 -5.79 -9.92
C ASN A 292 -18.74 -6.93 -9.05
N PRO A 293 -18.04 -8.07 -8.92
CA PRO A 293 -18.48 -9.16 -8.05
C PRO A 293 -18.40 -8.80 -6.56
N PHE A 294 -17.64 -7.77 -6.20
CA PHE A 294 -17.45 -7.29 -4.83
C PHE A 294 -18.29 -6.05 -4.51
N GLU A 295 -19.30 -5.76 -5.34
CA GLU A 295 -20.22 -4.66 -5.06
C GLU A 295 -20.96 -4.90 -3.74
N ALA A 296 -20.99 -3.87 -2.90
CA ALA A 296 -21.66 -3.90 -1.61
C ALA A 296 -22.42 -2.59 -1.40
N VAL A 297 -23.57 -2.69 -0.72
CA VAL A 297 -24.37 -1.54 -0.31
C VAL A 297 -24.44 -1.48 1.20
N LEU A 298 -24.11 -0.32 1.77
CA LEU A 298 -24.16 -0.12 3.22
C LEU A 298 -25.52 0.45 3.61
N LEU A 299 -26.20 -0.24 4.52
CA LEU A 299 -27.48 0.21 5.06
C LEU A 299 -27.29 0.77 6.47
N ASP A 300 -27.58 2.05 6.66
CA ASP A 300 -27.62 2.64 7.99
C ASP A 300 -28.83 2.08 8.75
N LYS A 301 -28.54 1.31 9.80
CA LYS A 301 -29.55 0.73 10.69
C LYS A 301 -30.50 1.81 11.25
N ARG A 302 -30.02 3.02 11.53
CA ARG A 302 -30.84 4.11 12.08
C ARG A 302 -31.91 4.54 11.09
N ALA A 303 -31.54 4.68 9.82
CA ALA A 303 -32.45 5.04 8.73
C ALA A 303 -33.51 3.96 8.42
N LEU A 304 -33.27 2.70 8.82
CA LEU A 304 -34.20 1.58 8.60
C LEU A 304 -35.22 1.38 9.74
N THR A 305 -35.01 2.02 10.89
CA THR A 305 -35.83 1.81 12.09
C THR A 305 -36.79 2.96 12.41
N GLU A 306 -36.84 3.99 11.56
CA GLU A 306 -37.84 5.09 11.58
C GLU A 306 -39.03 4.80 10.65
#